data_AF-A0A4Q5YB86-F1
#
_entry.id   AF-A0A4Q5YB86-F1
#
_cell.length_a   1.000
_cell.length_b   1.000
_cell.length_c   1.000
_cell.angle_alpha   90.00
_cell.angle_beta   90.00
_cell.angle_gamma   90.00
#
_symmetry.space_group_name_H-M   'P 1'
#
loop_
_entity.id
_entity.type
_entity.pdbx_description
1 polymer ?
#
loop_
_entity_poly.entity_id
_entity_poly.type
_entity_poly.pdbx_seq_one_letter_code
_entity_poly.pdbx_strand_id
1 'polypeptide(L)'
;MEPNKILNADFLDILFEGKNKSYGAYNLRKTYNTRLKKALIATFAALLLLLLVGVAANVLRKDKKVTELDVLDTQMAEIKKDEPIA
;
A
#
# COMPACT_ATOMS: atom_id res chain seq x y z
N MET A 1 35.36 3.46 30.77
CA MET A 1 35.35 2.10 30.19
C MET A 1 36.77 1.58 30.12
N GLU A 2 36.98 0.27 30.11
CA GLU A 2 38.30 -0.33 29.82
C GLU A 2 38.72 -0.01 28.37
N PRO A 3 40.01 0.29 28.08
CA PRO A 3 40.47 0.72 26.75
C PRO A 3 40.08 -0.23 25.61
N ASN A 4 40.17 -1.54 25.86
CA ASN A 4 39.85 -2.59 24.89
C ASN A 4 38.35 -2.63 24.51
N LYS A 5 37.46 -2.09 25.35
CA LYS A 5 36.02 -2.07 25.09
C LYS A 5 35.61 -0.92 24.17
N ILE A 6 36.44 0.11 24.00
CA ILE A 6 36.13 1.27 23.14
C ILE A 6 36.05 0.85 21.67
N LEU A 7 36.92 -0.07 21.22
CA LEU A 7 36.95 -0.56 19.84
C LEU A 7 35.67 -1.29 19.41
N ASN A 8 34.96 -1.90 20.35
CA ASN A 8 33.72 -2.64 20.10
C ASN A 8 32.47 -1.87 20.57
N ALA A 9 32.64 -0.71 21.17
CA ALA A 9 31.54 0.06 21.72
C ALA A 9 30.81 0.81 20.60
N ASP A 10 29.48 0.82 20.70
CA ASP A 10 28.62 1.65 19.85
C ASP A 10 28.94 3.13 20.11
N PHE A 11 28.97 3.94 19.05
CA PHE A 11 29.24 5.38 19.13
C PHE A 11 28.33 6.09 20.15
N LEU A 12 27.05 5.70 20.22
CA LEU A 12 26.11 6.27 21.20
C LEU A 12 26.48 5.90 22.64
N ASP A 13 27.12 4.76 22.86
CA ASP A 13 27.55 4.35 24.20
C ASP A 13 28.78 5.13 24.68
N ILE A 14 29.68 5.48 23.77
CA ILE A 14 30.83 6.36 24.01
C ILE A 14 30.36 7.81 24.22
N LEU A 15 29.49 8.33 23.35
CA LEU A 15 29.00 9.72 23.40
C LEU A 15 28.25 10.04 24.70
N PHE A 16 27.56 9.04 25.26
CA PHE A 16 26.81 9.17 26.50
C PHE A 16 27.53 8.55 27.70
N GLU A 17 28.82 8.22 27.59
CA GLU A 17 29.62 7.80 28.71
C GLU A 17 29.74 8.95 29.75
N GLY A 18 29.53 8.65 31.03
CA GLY A 18 29.56 9.65 32.12
C GLY A 18 28.42 10.67 32.13
N LYS A 19 27.45 10.57 31.21
CA LYS A 19 26.28 11.46 31.10
C LYS A 19 24.99 10.76 31.53
N ASN A 20 23.97 11.54 31.85
CA ASN A 20 22.65 11.01 32.19
C ASN A 20 21.95 10.43 30.95
N LYS A 21 22.07 9.11 30.73
CA LYS A 21 21.36 8.37 29.66
C LYS A 21 19.84 8.37 29.84
N SER A 22 19.38 8.58 31.06
CA SER A 22 17.96 8.54 31.47
C SER A 22 17.14 9.72 30.97
N TYR A 23 17.77 10.83 30.55
CA TYR A 23 17.07 12.01 30.01
C TYR A 23 16.47 11.77 28.62
N GLY A 24 16.35 10.51 28.17
CA GLY A 24 15.63 10.12 26.96
C GLY A 24 16.41 10.26 25.65
N ALA A 25 17.39 11.17 25.57
CA ALA A 25 18.16 11.42 24.35
C ALA A 25 18.91 10.17 23.81
N TYR A 26 19.46 9.35 24.71
CA TYR A 26 20.12 8.09 24.35
C TYR A 26 19.13 7.09 23.72
N ASN A 27 18.01 6.85 24.42
CA ASN A 27 16.96 5.95 23.96
C ASN A 27 16.36 6.40 22.63
N LEU A 28 16.15 7.70 22.44
CA LEU A 28 15.58 8.26 21.22
C LEU A 28 16.47 7.97 20.01
N ARG A 29 17.79 8.17 20.14
CA ARG A 29 18.76 7.86 19.08
C ARG A 29 18.87 6.36 18.82
N LYS A 30 18.90 5.54 19.87
CA LYS A 30 19.04 4.09 19.74
C LYS A 30 17.81 3.41 19.13
N THR A 31 16.61 3.93 19.40
CA THR A 31 15.34 3.37 18.89
C THR A 31 14.82 4.02 17.60
N TYR A 32 15.40 5.13 17.14
CA TYR A 32 14.97 5.81 15.91
C TYR A 32 14.94 4.88 14.69
N ASN A 33 16.03 4.15 14.44
CA ASN A 33 16.12 3.22 13.31
C ASN A 33 15.04 2.14 13.35
N THR A 34 14.70 1.65 14.54
CA THR A 34 13.63 0.66 14.71
C THR A 34 12.26 1.25 14.36
N ARG A 35 11.98 2.48 14.79
CA ARG A 35 10.73 3.18 14.45
C ARG A 35 10.63 3.42 12.94
N LEU A 36 11.72 3.86 12.31
CA LEU A 36 11.80 4.09 10.87
C LEU A 36 11.55 2.79 10.08
N LYS A 37 12.20 1.69 10.46
CA LYS A 37 11.99 0.37 9.82
C LYS A 37 10.53 -0.08 9.93
N LYS A 38 9.92 0.06 11.12
CA LYS A 38 8.50 -0.29 11.33
C LYS A 38 7.58 0.54 10.43
N ALA A 39 7.81 1.85 10.34
CA ALA A 39 7.03 2.72 9.46
C ALA A 39 7.16 2.31 8.00
N LEU A 40 8.38 2.04 7.53
CA LEU A 40 8.64 1.66 6.14
C LEU A 40 7.95 0.33 5.78
N ILE A 41 8.03 -0.67 6.65
CA ILE A 41 7.34 -1.96 6.48
C ILE A 41 5.83 -1.76 6.43
N ALA A 42 5.27 -0.94 7.33
CA ALA A 42 3.83 -0.68 7.37
C ALA A 42 3.35 0.00 6.07
N THR A 43 4.08 0.99 5.58
CA THR A 43 3.77 1.65 4.30
C THR A 43 3.84 0.66 3.14
N PHE A 44 4.88 -0.16 3.07
CA PHE A 44 5.03 -1.14 1.99
C PHE A 44 3.92 -2.19 2.03
N ALA A 45 3.55 -2.67 3.22
CA ALA A 45 2.43 -3.60 3.41
C ALA A 45 1.09 -2.99 2.98
N ALA A 46 0.84 -1.72 3.31
CA ALA A 46 -0.37 -1.02 2.90
C ALA A 46 -0.45 -0.88 1.37
N LEU A 47 0.65 -0.51 0.71
CA LEU A 47 0.72 -0.41 -0.75
C LEU A 47 0.49 -1.78 -1.41
N LEU A 48 1.12 -2.83 -0.90
CA LEU A 48 0.90 -4.20 -1.37
C LEU A 48 -0.56 -4.61 -1.25
N LEU A 49 -1.22 -4.32 -0.13
CA LEU A 49 -2.64 -4.63 0.05
C LEU A 49 -3.53 -3.92 -0.97
N LEU A 50 -3.29 -2.62 -1.22
CA LEU A 50 -4.04 -1.87 -2.23
C LEU A 50 -3.87 -2.45 -3.64
N LEU A 51 -2.64 -2.85 -3.99
CA LEU A 51 -2.36 -3.51 -5.27
C LEU A 51 -3.07 -4.85 -5.39
N LEU A 52 -3.01 -5.69 -4.34
CA LEU A 52 -3.67 -7.00 -4.34
C LEU A 52 -5.19 -6.86 -4.48
N VAL A 53 -5.81 -5.92 -3.76
CA VAL A 53 -7.25 -5.64 -3.88
C VAL A 53 -7.59 -5.15 -5.29
N GLY A 54 -6.79 -4.24 -5.86
CA GLY A 54 -6.99 -3.73 -7.21
C GLY A 54 -6.88 -4.81 -8.29
N VAL A 55 -5.87 -5.68 -8.18
CA VAL A 55 -5.68 -6.82 -9.11
C VAL A 55 -6.81 -7.82 -8.97
N ALA A 56 -7.16 -8.22 -7.73
CA ALA A 56 -8.27 -9.14 -7.49
C ALA A 56 -9.59 -8.61 -8.06
N ALA A 57 -9.91 -7.34 -7.81
CA ALA A 57 -11.10 -6.69 -8.37
C ALA A 57 -11.11 -6.71 -9.90
N ASN A 58 -9.96 -6.49 -10.55
CA ASN A 58 -9.86 -6.52 -12.01
C ASN A 58 -10.03 -7.93 -12.58
N VAL A 59 -9.52 -8.96 -11.90
CA VAL A 59 -9.74 -10.37 -12.27
C VAL A 59 -11.22 -10.73 -12.17
N LEU A 60 -11.88 -10.45 -11.03
CA LEU A 60 -13.30 -10.74 -10.84
C LEU A 60 -14.22 -9.98 -11.83
N ARG A 61 -13.83 -8.76 -12.24
CA ARG A 61 -14.58 -7.99 -13.26
C ARG A 61 -14.45 -8.58 -14.66
N LYS A 62 -13.38 -9.32 -14.95
CA LYS A 62 -13.15 -9.95 -16.25
C LYS A 62 -14.12 -11.11 -16.49
N ASP A 63 -14.50 -11.84 -15.43
CA ASP A 63 -15.49 -12.92 -15.49
C ASP A 63 -16.94 -12.43 -15.65
N LYS A 64 -17.25 -11.19 -15.23
CA LYS A 64 -18.60 -10.59 -15.36
C LYS A 64 -18.88 -9.87 -16.68
N LYS A 65 -17.89 -9.68 -17.56
CA LYS A 65 -18.04 -8.81 -18.75
C LYS A 65 -18.58 -9.51 -20.00
N VAL A 66 -18.90 -10.81 -19.95
CA VAL A 66 -19.40 -11.59 -21.10
C VAL A 66 -20.91 -11.83 -21.07
N THR A 67 -21.62 -11.55 -19.96
CA THR A 67 -23.04 -11.94 -19.82
C THR A 67 -24.04 -10.77 -19.84
N GLU A 68 -23.61 -9.52 -19.95
CA GLU A 68 -24.52 -8.34 -19.93
C GLU A 68 -24.28 -7.36 -21.09
N LEU A 69 -23.76 -7.88 -22.21
CA LEU A 69 -24.05 -7.31 -23.53
C LEU A 69 -25.10 -8.21 -24.18
N ASP A 70 -26.19 -8.44 -23.46
CA ASP A 70 -27.41 -8.96 -24.07
C ASP A 70 -27.93 -7.84 -24.95
N VAL A 71 -27.63 -8.00 -26.23
CA VAL A 71 -28.25 -7.40 -27.39
C VAL A 71 -29.34 -6.41 -26.99
N LEU A 72 -29.00 -5.12 -26.99
CA LEU A 72 -29.99 -4.10 -27.28
C LEU A 72 -30.40 -4.36 -28.73
N ASP A 73 -31.23 -5.38 -28.93
CA ASP A 73 -32.02 -5.57 -30.12
C ASP A 73 -32.88 -4.33 -30.16
N THR A 74 -32.37 -3.30 -30.83
CA THR A 74 -33.20 -2.33 -31.50
C THR A 74 -34.01 -3.15 -32.50
N GLN A 75 -35.07 -3.78 -32.01
CA GLN A 75 -36.18 -4.23 -32.83
C GLN A 75 -36.53 -3.01 -33.65
N MET A 76 -36.19 -3.10 -34.93
CA MET A 76 -36.56 -2.11 -35.91
C MET A 76 -38.05 -1.92 -35.73
N ALA A 77 -38.45 -0.74 -35.24
CA ALA A 77 -39.83 -0.34 -35.24
C ALA A 77 -40.31 -0.56 -36.67
N GLU A 78 -41.17 -1.57 -36.84
CA GLU A 78 -41.81 -1.91 -38.09
C GLU A 78 -42.60 -0.67 -38.49
N ILE A 79 -41.98 0.17 -39.34
CA ILE A 79 -42.66 1.29 -39.97
C ILE A 79 -43.63 0.63 -40.92
N LYS A 80 -44.84 0.41 -40.42
CA LYS A 80 -46.01 0.06 -41.21
C LYS A 80 -46.26 1.25 -42.14
N LYS A 81 -45.66 1.19 -43.32
CA LYS A 81 -45.86 2.14 -44.40
C LYS A 81 -47.16 1.73 -45.09
N ASP A 82 -48.29 2.14 -44.52
CA ASP A 82 -49.56 2.07 -45.26
C ASP A 82 -49.47 3.11 -46.37
N GLU A 83 -49.39 2.63 -47.62
CA GLU A 83 -49.43 3.46 -48.82
C GLU A 83 -50.79 4.17 -48.94
N PRO A 84 -50.83 5.43 -49.40
CA PRO A 84 -52.08 6.16 -49.52
C PRO A 84 -52.96 5.51 -50.60
N ILE A 85 -54.23 5.27 -50.25
CA ILE A 85 -55.27 4.79 -51.16
C ILE A 85 -55.51 5.86 -52.23
N ALA A 86 -55.56 5.41 -53.49
CA ALA A 86 -55.79 6.17 -54.71
C ALA A 86 -57.09 7.00 -54.71
#